data_AF-A0A349XV79-F1
#
_entry.id   AF-A0A349XV79-F1
#
_cell.length_a   1.000
_cell.length_b   1.000
_cell.length_c   1.000
_cell.angle_alpha   90.00
_cell.angle_beta   90.00
_cell.angle_gamma   90.00
#
_symmetry.space_group_name_H-M   'P 1'
#
loop_
_entity.id
_entity.type
_entity.pdbx_description
1 polymer ?
#
loop_
_entity_poly.entity_id
_entity_poly.type
_entity_poly.pdbx_seq_one_letter_code
_entity_poly.pdbx_strand_id
1 'polypeptide(L)' 'MAKSPLNRKSYRYSGPVTPLEADGTSRMLFPGTSYTDLPEENDTVKNLIARKLLIAETGKEEVQPADASAEGA' A
#
# COMPACT_ATOMS: atom_id res chain seq x y z
N MET A 1 -23.53 -7.69 -15.82
CA MET A 1 -23.07 -6.77 -14.75
C MET A 1 -21.67 -7.20 -14.35
N ALA A 2 -20.64 -6.51 -14.86
CA ALA A 2 -19.26 -6.83 -14.54
C ALA A 2 -19.01 -6.43 -13.08
N LYS A 3 -18.74 -7.42 -12.22
CA LYS A 3 -18.18 -7.18 -10.89
C LYS A 3 -16.76 -6.70 -11.14
N SER A 4 -16.55 -5.39 -11.18
CA SER A 4 -15.21 -4.82 -11.19
C SER A 4 -14.43 -5.48 -10.06
N PRO A 5 -13.26 -6.08 -10.30
CA PRO A 5 -12.39 -6.44 -9.20
C PRO A 5 -12.06 -5.12 -8.53
N LEU A 6 -12.68 -4.85 -7.37
CA LEU A 6 -12.12 -3.86 -6.46
C LEU A 6 -10.73 -4.41 -6.15
N ASN A 7 -9.71 -3.87 -6.82
CA ASN A 7 -8.31 -4.07 -6.52
C ASN A 7 -8.05 -3.48 -5.14
N ARG A 8 -8.62 -4.09 -4.10
CA ARG A 8 -8.37 -3.80 -2.70
C ARG A 8 -6.95 -4.29 -2.42
N LYS A 9 -6.00 -3.37 -2.54
CA LYS A 9 -4.62 -3.64 -2.13
C LYS A 9 -4.62 -3.85 -0.62
N SER A 10 -4.13 -5.01 -0.23
CA SER A 10 -3.92 -5.38 1.16
C SER A 10 -2.54 -4.89 1.56
N TYR A 11 -2.45 -4.20 2.70
CA TYR A 11 -1.21 -3.70 3.24
C TYR A 11 -0.95 -4.29 4.62
N ARG A 12 0.19 -4.96 4.80
CA ARG A 12 0.66 -5.41 6.10
C ARG A 12 1.41 -4.29 6.81
N TYR A 13 0.96 -3.99 8.01
CA TYR A 13 1.63 -3.02 8.86
C TYR A 13 2.77 -3.67 9.64
N SER A 14 3.98 -3.11 9.55
CA SER A 14 5.21 -3.64 10.19
C SER A 14 5.81 -2.70 11.26
N GLY A 15 5.16 -1.57 11.53
CA GLY A 15 5.63 -0.57 12.51
C GLY A 15 5.10 -0.79 13.94
N PRO A 16 5.44 0.11 14.88
CA PRO A 16 4.88 0.11 16.23
C PRO A 16 3.39 0.46 16.20
N VAL A 17 2.63 0.12 17.24
CA VAL A 17 1.21 0.47 17.32
C VAL A 17 1.00 1.96 17.05
N THR A 18 0.28 2.30 15.97
CA THR A 18 0.19 3.67 15.45
C THR A 18 -1.26 4.08 15.21
N PRO A 19 -1.74 5.21 15.75
CA PRO A 19 -3.03 5.76 15.39
C PRO A 19 -3.00 6.26 13.95
N LEU A 20 -3.99 5.85 13.16
CA LEU A 20 -4.21 6.31 11.80
C LEU A 20 -5.56 7.02 11.74
N GLU A 21 -5.52 8.30 11.40
CA GLU A 21 -6.71 9.08 11.09
C GLU A 21 -6.79 9.29 9.59
N ALA A 22 -7.78 8.66 8.95
CA ALA A 22 -7.95 8.77 7.53
C ALA A 22 -9.43 8.90 7.16
N ASP A 23 -9.75 9.90 6.35
CA ASP A 23 -11.10 10.17 5.84
C ASP A 23 -12.17 10.23 6.95
N GLY A 24 -11.84 10.88 8.07
CA GLY A 24 -12.73 11.00 9.24
C GLY A 24 -12.87 9.72 10.06
N THR A 25 -12.17 8.64 9.70
CA THR A 25 -12.13 7.39 10.45
C THR A 25 -10.81 7.28 11.20
N SER A 26 -10.89 7.24 12.53
CA SER A 26 -9.73 6.96 13.40
C SER A 26 -9.65 5.46 13.66
N ARG A 27 -8.50 4.84 13.37
CA ARG A 27 -8.23 3.42 13.64
C ARG A 27 -6.82 3.21 14.18
N MET A 28 -6.60 2.12 14.89
CA MET A 28 -5.28 1.73 15.38
C MET A 28 -4.63 0.71 14.43
N LEU A 29 -3.43 1.00 13.97
CA LEU A 29 -2.59 0.09 13.21
C LEU A 29 -1.75 -0.77 14.17
N PHE A 30 -1.83 -2.08 14.04
CA PHE A 30 -1.11 -3.03 14.87
C PHE A 30 -0.04 -3.78 14.06
N PRO A 31 1.17 -3.98 14.62
CA PRO A 31 2.23 -4.71 13.95
C PRO A 31 1.77 -6.10 13.53
N GLY A 32 2.13 -6.50 12.32
CA GLY A 32 1.78 -7.79 11.73
C GLY A 32 0.34 -7.89 11.23
N THR A 33 -0.48 -6.84 11.37
CA THR A 33 -1.88 -6.85 10.92
C THR A 33 -1.99 -6.35 9.47
N SER A 34 -2.84 -7.02 8.71
CA SER A 34 -3.13 -6.69 7.31
C SER A 34 -4.40 -5.86 7.21
N TYR A 35 -4.33 -4.78 6.43
CA TYR A 35 -5.42 -3.84 6.22
C TYR A 35 -5.71 -3.73 4.72
N THR A 36 -6.95 -4.02 4.32
CA THR A 36 -7.37 -4.07 2.90
C THR A 36 -8.14 -2.84 2.42
N ASP A 37 -8.41 -1.92 3.36
CA ASP A 37 -9.26 -0.75 3.17
C ASP A 37 -8.54 0.46 3.78
N LEU A 38 -7.29 0.66 3.36
CA LEU A 38 -6.49 1.86 3.68
C LEU A 38 -6.58 2.85 2.52
N PRO A 39 -6.93 4.12 2.78
CA PRO A 39 -6.98 5.15 1.74
C PRO A 39 -5.56 5.55 1.33
N GLU A 40 -5.09 5.05 0.19
CA GLU A 40 -3.75 5.33 -0.36
C GLU A 40 -3.54 6.83 -0.67
N GLU A 41 -4.61 7.60 -0.83
CA GLU A 41 -4.54 9.03 -1.07
C GLU A 41 -4.22 9.84 0.20
N ASN A 42 -4.43 9.26 1.38
CA ASN A 42 -4.18 9.93 2.65
C ASN A 42 -2.67 10.11 2.90
N ASP A 43 -2.25 11.32 3.28
CA ASP A 43 -0.84 11.67 3.50
C ASP A 43 -0.16 10.79 4.57
N THR A 44 -0.90 10.37 5.59
CA THR A 44 -0.37 9.46 6.62
C THR A 44 -0.09 8.09 6.02
N VAL A 45 -1.03 7.54 5.24
CA VAL A 45 -0.86 6.23 4.58
C VAL A 45 0.30 6.28 3.59
N LYS A 46 0.41 7.34 2.77
CA LYS A 46 1.55 7.58 1.87
C LYS A 46 2.88 7.60 2.62
N ASN A 47 2.96 8.33 3.73
CA ASN A 47 4.16 8.38 4.57
C ASN A 47 4.51 7.00 5.14
N LEU A 48 3.52 6.23 5.59
CA LEU A 48 3.75 4.87 6.12
C LEU A 48 4.25 3.91 5.02
N ILE A 49 3.73 4.02 3.80
CA ILE A 49 4.22 3.26 2.63
C ILE A 49 5.65 3.68 2.27
N ALA A 50 5.91 4.99 2.17
CA ALA A 50 7.24 5.53 1.86
C ALA A 50 8.30 5.09 2.89
N ARG A 51 7.91 4.98 4.16
CA ARG A 51 8.75 4.47 5.26
C ARG A 51 8.83 2.94 5.31
N LYS A 52 8.21 2.23 4.37
CA LYS A 52 8.13 0.76 4.32
C LYS A 52 7.48 0.13 5.57
N LEU A 53 6.63 0.91 6.26
CA LEU A 53 5.84 0.46 7.40
C LEU A 53 4.51 -0.18 6.97
N LEU A 54 4.00 0.19 5.79
CA LEU A 54 2.91 -0.50 5.12
C LEU A 54 3.47 -1.21 3.89
N ILE A 55 3.37 -2.54 3.88
CA ILE A 55 3.91 -3.40 2.84
C ILE A 55 2.73 -3.99 2.06
N ALA A 56 2.64 -3.71 0.76
CA ALA A 56 1.60 -4.29 -0.08
C ALA A 56 1.74 -5.83 -0.12
N GLU A 57 0.71 -6.53 0.34
CA GLU A 57 0.58 -7.99 0.28
C GLU A 57 -0.14 -8.45 -0.99
N THR A 58 -1.00 -7.61 -1.56
CA THR A 58 -1.62 -7.92 -2.84
C THR A 58 -0.57 -7.76 -3.94
N GLY A 59 -0.05 -8.89 -4.41
CA GLY A 59 0.52 -9.08 -5.74
C GLY A 59 1.66 -8.15 -6.15
N LYS A 60 2.86 -8.71 -6.26
CA LYS A 60 3.84 -8.25 -7.24
C LYS A 60 3.17 -8.10 -8.61
N GLU A 61 2.70 -6.92 -8.96
CA GLU A 61 2.50 -6.57 -10.37
C GLU A 61 2.77 -5.08 -10.52
N GLU A 62 3.69 -4.78 -11.44
CA GLU A 62 4.12 -3.46 -11.93
C GLU A 62 4.89 -2.53 -10.97
N VAL A 63 6.21 -2.77 -10.90
CA VAL A 63 7.19 -1.87 -11.51
C VAL A 63 8.54 -2.60 -11.62
N GLN A 64 8.73 -3.33 -12.72
CA GLN A 64 10.05 -3.30 -13.35
C GLN A 64 10.07 -1.98 -14.14
N PRO A 65 10.99 -1.04 -13.88
CA PRO A 65 11.13 0.11 -14.75
C PRO A 65 11.46 -0.40 -16.15
N ALA A 66 10.60 -0.07 -17.11
CA ALA A 66 10.93 -0.14 -18.51
C ALA A 66 12.02 0.91 -18.77
N ASP A 67 13.28 0.51 -18.62
CA ASP A 67 14.39 1.25 -19.22
C ASP A 67 14.70 0.58 -20.55
N ALA A 68 14.05 1.08 -21.59
CA ALA A 68 14.50 0.91 -22.96
C ALA A 68 15.62 1.93 -23.22
N SER A 69 16.86 1.49 -23.14
CA SER A 69 18.08 2.09 -23.71
C SER A 69 19.23 1.09 -23.49
N ALA A 70 20.10 0.71 -24.40
CA ALA A 70 20.29 0.92 -25.82
C ALA A 70 21.30 -0.16 -26.28
N GLU A 71 21.16 -0.63 -27.52
CA GLU A 71 22.25 -0.96 -28.46
C GLU A 71 23.56 -1.60 -27.95
N GLY A 72 23.87 -2.81 -28.46
CA GLY A 72 25.27 -3.19 -28.75
C GLY A 72 25.80 -4.46 -28.05
N ALA A 73 25.85 -5.56 -28.80
CA ALA A 73 27.05 -6.37 -29.09
C ALA A 73 26.66 -7.66 -29.84
#